data_AF-A0A1G5T103-F1
#
_entry.id   AF-A0A1G5T103-F1
#
_cell.length_a   1.000
_cell.length_b   1.000
_cell.length_c   1.000
_cell.angle_alpha   90.00
_cell.angle_beta   90.00
_cell.angle_gamma   90.00
#
_symmetry.space_group_name_H-M   'P 1'
#
loop_
_entity.id
_entity.type
_entity.pdbx_description
1 polymer ?
#
loop_
_entity_poly.entity_id
_entity_poly.type
_entity_poly.pdbx_seq_one_letter_code
_entity_poly.pdbx_strand_id
1 'polypeptide(L)'
;MTADGPLPPLRALALAARMLEPHGFAIVARNERGDSLYLRRQDCPWHLRLSNHARTAKQRARRSDILASLVIGGPRAPERVATLVRDSVRNFDAALARVDQASASGSRK
;
A
#
# COMPACT_ATOMS: atom_id res chain seq x y z
N MET A 1 28.65 5.10 -0.68
CA MET A 1 27.97 5.05 0.63
C MET A 1 27.22 6.36 0.80
N THR A 2 25.95 6.43 0.40
CA THR A 2 25.13 7.62 0.60
C THR A 2 24.63 7.63 2.03
N ALA A 3 25.23 8.51 2.84
CA ALA A 3 24.84 8.78 4.20
C ALA A 3 23.54 9.58 4.22
N ASP A 4 22.41 8.91 4.01
CA ASP A 4 21.11 9.45 4.41
C ASP A 4 20.64 8.62 5.61
N GLY A 5 20.60 9.28 6.77
CA GLY A 5 20.07 8.69 7.99
C GLY A 5 18.61 8.23 7.81
N PRO A 6 18.06 7.48 8.79
CA PRO A 6 16.71 6.95 8.68
C PRO A 6 15.70 8.08 8.48
N LEU A 7 14.93 7.99 7.39
CA LEU A 7 13.92 8.97 7.02
C LEU A 7 12.80 8.97 8.06
N PRO A 8 12.35 10.14 8.54
CA PRO A 8 11.17 10.20 9.41
C PRO A 8 9.94 9.66 8.68
N PRO A 9 8.92 9.14 9.40
CA PRO A 9 7.78 8.45 8.80
C PRO A 9 7.15 9.17 7.60
N LEU A 10 6.90 10.48 7.68
CA LEU A 10 6.31 11.24 6.58
C LEU A 10 7.18 11.27 5.31
N ARG A 11 8.50 11.41 5.47
CA ARG A 11 9.44 11.38 4.34
C ARG A 11 9.56 9.98 3.76
N ALA A 12 9.57 8.96 4.62
CA ALA A 12 9.55 7.56 4.19
C ALA A 12 8.24 7.21 3.44
N LEU A 13 7.10 7.74 3.87
CA LEU A 13 5.82 7.59 3.18
C LEU A 13 5.83 8.27 1.82
N ALA A 14 6.33 9.51 1.73
CA ALA A 14 6.46 10.22 0.46
C ALA A 14 7.42 9.49 -0.51
N LEU A 15 8.54 8.95 -0.01
CA LEU A 15 9.45 8.14 -0.80
C LEU A 15 8.78 6.86 -1.30
N ALA A 16 8.08 6.16 -0.43
CA ALA A 16 7.34 4.95 -0.79
C ALA A 16 6.27 5.22 -1.86
N ALA A 17 5.55 6.33 -1.76
CA ALA A 17 4.57 6.73 -2.78
C ALA A 17 5.23 6.94 -4.15
N ARG A 18 6.38 7.65 -4.21
CA ARG A 18 7.14 7.81 -5.45
C ARG A 18 7.65 6.49 -6.02
N MET A 19 8.10 5.57 -5.16
CA MET A 19 8.54 4.24 -5.59
C MET A 19 7.39 3.37 -6.13
N LEU A 20 6.14 3.67 -5.77
CA LEU A 20 4.95 2.95 -6.24
C LEU A 20 4.46 3.46 -7.60
N GLU A 21 4.79 4.69 -7.99
CA GLU A 21 4.40 5.26 -9.30
C GLU A 21 4.85 4.40 -10.50
N PRO A 22 6.12 3.92 -10.59
CA PRO A 22 6.54 3.02 -11.67
C PRO A 22 5.80 1.67 -11.70
N HIS A 23 5.19 1.26 -10.59
CA HIS A 23 4.35 0.05 -10.53
C HIS A 23 2.90 0.32 -10.99
N GLY A 24 2.60 1.53 -11.47
CA GLY A 24 1.31 1.97 -11.97
C GLY A 24 0.37 2.51 -10.89
N PHE A 25 0.84 2.68 -9.66
CA PHE A 25 0.00 3.20 -8.58
C PHE A 25 -0.02 4.73 -8.59
N ALA A 26 -1.21 5.31 -8.59
CA ALA A 26 -1.43 6.74 -8.39
C ALA A 26 -2.16 7.00 -7.07
N ILE A 27 -1.85 8.11 -6.40
CA ILE A 27 -2.58 8.55 -5.22
C ILE A 27 -3.98 9.01 -5.65
N VAL A 28 -5.02 8.36 -5.13
CA VAL A 28 -6.43 8.70 -5.42
C VAL A 28 -7.13 9.39 -4.25
N ALA A 29 -6.62 9.21 -3.03
CA ALA A 29 -7.11 9.92 -1.86
C ALA A 29 -6.03 10.05 -0.79
N ARG A 30 -6.15 11.09 0.03
CA ARG A 30 -5.31 11.34 1.22
C ARG A 30 -6.21 11.62 2.41
N ASN A 31 -5.86 11.03 3.55
CA ASN A 31 -6.46 11.42 4.83
C ASN A 31 -5.54 12.43 5.51
N GLU A 32 -6.01 13.68 5.62
CA GLU A 32 -5.27 14.79 6.25
C GLU A 32 -5.04 14.57 7.76
N ARG A 33 -5.92 13.80 8.42
CA ARG A 33 -5.84 13.55 9.87
C ARG A 33 -4.96 12.36 10.27
N GLY A 34 -4.52 11.52 9.33
CA GLY A 34 -3.97 10.20 9.65
C GLY A 34 -2.86 9.71 8.73
N ASP A 35 -2.13 10.62 8.09
CA ASP A 35 -0.96 10.33 7.23
C ASP A 35 -1.14 9.08 6.37
N SER A 36 -2.35 8.92 5.84
CA SER A 36 -2.73 7.75 5.06
C SER A 36 -2.97 8.16 3.63
N LEU A 37 -2.25 7.52 2.72
CA LEU A 37 -2.45 7.65 1.28
C LEU A 37 -3.16 6.39 0.79
N TYR A 38 -4.11 6.58 -0.09
CA TYR A 38 -4.78 5.51 -0.81
C TYR A 38 -4.31 5.60 -2.24
N LEU A 39 -3.64 4.54 -2.68
CA LEU A 39 -3.11 4.42 -4.03
C LEU A 39 -3.88 3.34 -4.79
N ARG A 40 -3.96 3.51 -6.11
CA ARG A 40 -4.69 2.60 -6.98
C ARG A 40 -3.99 2.51 -8.33
N ARG A 41 -4.01 1.33 -8.95
CA ARG A 41 -3.60 1.18 -10.35
C ARG A 41 -4.65 1.77 -11.29
N GLN A 42 -4.23 2.18 -12.48
CA GLN A 42 -5.18 2.48 -13.57
C GLN A 42 -6.06 1.24 -13.81
N ASP A 43 -7.36 1.45 -13.94
CA ASP A 43 -8.38 0.41 -14.18
C ASP A 43 -8.51 -0.69 -13.10
N CYS A 44 -7.89 -0.51 -11.93
CA CYS A 44 -8.06 -1.41 -10.79
C CYS A 44 -9.03 -0.78 -9.78
N PRO A 45 -10.12 -1.45 -9.35
CA PRO A 45 -11.02 -0.89 -8.33
C PRO A 45 -10.43 -0.95 -6.91
N TRP A 46 -9.34 -1.71 -6.72
CA TRP A 46 -8.78 -2.04 -5.43
C TRP A 46 -7.66 -1.11 -4.98
N HIS A 47 -7.63 -0.80 -3.68
CA HIS A 47 -6.67 0.14 -3.13
C HIS A 47 -5.48 -0.56 -2.45
N LEU A 48 -4.31 0.04 -2.63
CA LEU A 48 -3.14 -0.14 -1.77
C LEU A 48 -3.10 1.05 -0.79
N ARG A 49 -3.12 0.75 0.51
CA ARG A 49 -3.00 1.80 1.54
C ARG A 49 -1.56 1.96 1.98
N LEU A 50 -1.11 3.20 2.07
CA LEU A 50 0.16 3.57 2.68
C LEU A 50 -0.14 4.39 3.95
N SER A 51 0.48 4.08 5.08
CA SER A 51 0.16 4.74 6.36
C SER A 51 1.29 4.66 7.37
N ASN A 52 1.33 5.56 8.36
CA ASN A 52 2.25 5.45 9.50
C ASN A 52 1.72 4.58 10.64
N HIS A 53 0.50 4.07 10.57
CA HIS A 53 -0.07 3.26 11.65
C HIS A 53 -0.77 2.01 11.14
N ALA A 54 -0.78 0.97 11.98
CA ALA A 54 -1.52 -0.26 11.70
C ALA A 54 -3.03 -0.04 11.91
N ARG A 55 -3.85 -0.66 11.05
CA ARG A 55 -5.30 -0.76 11.32
C ARG A 55 -5.56 -1.82 12.38
N THR A 56 -6.54 -1.60 13.25
CA THR A 56 -7.09 -2.66 14.11
C THR A 56 -7.89 -3.67 13.28
N ALA A 57 -8.12 -4.87 13.81
CA ALA A 57 -8.95 -5.88 13.14
C ALA A 57 -10.35 -5.32 12.76
N LYS A 58 -10.97 -4.57 13.68
CA LYS A 58 -12.26 -3.89 13.45
C LYS A 58 -12.21 -2.89 12.29
N GLN A 59 -11.11 -2.14 12.15
CA GLN A 59 -10.93 -1.20 11.03
C GLN A 59 -10.63 -1.90 9.70
N ARG A 60 -9.97 -3.07 9.73
CA ARG A 60 -9.74 -3.88 8.52
C ARG A 60 -11.06 -4.43 7.99
N ALA A 61 -11.89 -5.00 8.86
CA ALA A 61 -13.19 -5.57 8.48
C ALA A 61 -14.14 -4.57 7.81
N ARG A 62 -14.04 -3.27 8.14
CA ARG A 62 -14.89 -2.20 7.57
C ARG A 62 -14.47 -1.70 6.18
N ARG A 63 -13.27 -2.04 5.71
CA ARG A 63 -12.70 -1.51 4.47
C ARG A 63 -12.18 -2.67 3.63
N SER A 64 -13.14 -3.32 2.96
CA SER A 64 -12.92 -4.42 2.02
C SER A 64 -12.32 -3.96 0.69
N ASP A 65 -12.39 -2.66 0.38
CA ASP A 65 -11.83 -2.02 -0.81
C ASP A 65 -10.30 -1.95 -0.84
N ILE A 66 -9.62 -2.40 0.23
CA ILE A 66 -8.16 -2.32 0.40
C ILE A 66 -7.55 -3.73 0.43
N LEU A 67 -6.83 -4.09 -0.62
CA LEU A 67 -6.21 -5.42 -0.74
C LEU A 67 -4.89 -5.56 0.02
N ALA A 68 -4.12 -4.48 0.13
CA ALA A 68 -2.84 -4.49 0.83
C ALA A 68 -2.60 -3.18 1.60
N SER A 69 -1.73 -3.25 2.60
CA SER A 69 -1.35 -2.08 3.39
C SER A 69 0.14 -2.08 3.68
N LEU A 70 0.81 -1.00 3.30
CA LEU A 70 2.19 -0.69 3.66
C LEU A 70 2.17 0.24 4.86
N VAL A 71 2.80 -0.17 5.96
CA VAL A 71 2.86 0.61 7.21
C VAL A 71 4.30 0.99 7.55
N ILE A 72 4.56 2.30 7.70
CA ILE A 72 5.85 2.86 8.13
C ILE A 72 5.65 3.67 9.41
N GLY A 73 5.63 2.99 10.56
CA GLY A 73 5.37 3.64 11.86
C GLY A 73 6.57 4.24 12.58
N GLY A 74 7.75 4.19 11.97
CA GLY A 74 8.96 4.75 12.56
C GLY A 74 10.00 5.07 11.49
N PRO A 75 11.11 5.72 11.87
CA PRO A 75 12.15 6.08 10.92
C PRO A 75 12.73 4.87 10.18
N ARG A 76 12.95 4.99 8.86
CA ARG A 76 13.47 3.89 8.03
C ARG A 76 14.52 4.39 7.05
N ALA A 77 15.57 3.60 6.88
CA ALA A 77 16.52 3.79 5.79
C ALA A 77 15.84 3.61 4.43
N PRO A 78 16.23 4.34 3.38
CA PRO A 78 15.64 4.25 2.04
C PRO A 78 15.58 2.82 1.47
N GLU A 79 16.61 2.01 1.71
CA GLU A 79 16.71 0.62 1.24
C GLU A 79 15.65 -0.26 1.92
N ARG A 80 15.37 0.02 3.20
CA ARG A 80 14.31 -0.65 3.92
C ARG A 80 12.93 -0.25 3.40
N VAL A 81 12.74 1.02 3.03
CA VAL A 81 11.51 1.49 2.37
C VAL A 81 11.32 0.76 1.03
N ALA A 82 12.36 0.65 0.21
CA ALA A 82 12.29 -0.07 -1.08
C ALA A 82 11.90 -1.55 -0.90
N THR A 83 12.44 -2.21 0.12
CA THR A 83 12.07 -3.60 0.45
C THR A 83 10.58 -3.71 0.83
N LEU A 84 10.09 -2.80 1.68
CA LEU A 84 8.68 -2.77 2.09
C LEU A 84 7.74 -2.49 0.91
N VAL A 85 8.16 -1.62 -0.03
CA VAL A 85 7.41 -1.34 -1.27
C VAL A 85 7.29 -2.62 -2.10
N ARG A 86 8.40 -3.29 -2.39
CA ARG A 86 8.40 -4.55 -3.15
C ARG A 86 7.51 -5.62 -2.52
N ASP A 87 7.61 -5.81 -1.21
CA ASP A 87 6.77 -6.77 -0.49
C ASP A 87 5.29 -6.40 -0.56
N SER A 88 4.97 -5.10 -0.48
CA SER A 88 3.58 -4.61 -0.56
C SER A 88 2.99 -4.78 -1.95
N VAL A 89 3.76 -4.55 -3.01
CA VAL A 89 3.35 -4.81 -4.40
C VAL A 89 3.06 -6.29 -4.59
N ARG A 90 3.98 -7.18 -4.19
CA ARG A 90 3.77 -8.64 -4.25
C ARG A 90 2.51 -9.08 -3.51
N ASN A 91 2.28 -8.54 -2.31
CA ASN A 91 1.09 -8.86 -1.52
C ASN A 91 -0.20 -8.36 -2.17
N PHE A 92 -0.16 -7.19 -2.81
CA PHE A 92 -1.29 -6.65 -3.56
C PHE A 92 -1.61 -7.54 -4.76
N ASP A 93 -0.62 -7.89 -5.58
CA ASP A 93 -0.82 -8.74 -6.76
C ASP A 93 -1.36 -10.13 -6.36
N ALA A 94 -0.83 -10.72 -5.29
CA ALA A 94 -1.33 -11.99 -4.76
C ALA A 94 -2.76 -11.90 -4.21
N ALA A 95 -3.15 -10.77 -3.63
CA ALA A 95 -4.52 -10.56 -3.17
C ALA A 95 -5.48 -10.33 -4.34
N LEU A 96 -5.05 -9.56 -5.35
CA LEU A 96 -5.81 -9.30 -6.57
C LEU A 96 -6.14 -10.61 -7.30
N ALA A 97 -5.12 -11.46 -7.52
CA ALA A 97 -5.31 -12.77 -8.15
C ALA A 97 -6.33 -13.66 -7.42
N ARG A 98 -6.39 -13.61 -6.08
CA ARG A 98 -7.38 -14.37 -5.30
C ARG A 98 -8.80 -13.85 -5.51
N VAL A 99 -8.96 -12.53 -5.60
CA VAL A 99 -10.27 -11.91 -5.85
C VAL A 99 -10.76 -12.20 -7.27
N ASP A 100 -9.87 -12.15 -8.25
CA ASP A 100 -10.20 -12.50 -9.64
C ASP A 100 -10.60 -13.98 -9.75
N GLN A 101 -9.88 -14.89 -9.08
CA GLN A 101 -10.24 -16.31 -9.01
C GLN A 101 -11.59 -16.56 -8.33
N ALA A 102 -11.88 -15.86 -7.22
CA ALA A 102 -13.16 -15.97 -6.54
C ALA A 102 -14.32 -15.48 -7.42
N SER A 103 -14.10 -14.40 -8.18
CA SER A 103 -15.08 -13.84 -9.12
C SER A 103 -15.35 -14.80 -10.28
N ALA A 104 -14.32 -15.44 -10.82
CA ALA A 104 -14.44 -16.43 -11.89
C ALA A 104 -15.15 -17.73 -11.42
N SER A 105 -14.91 -18.14 -10.17
CA SER A 105 -15.49 -19.37 -9.61
C SER A 105 -16.97 -19.21 -9.24
N GLY A 106 -17.42 -18.00 -8.95
CA GLY A 106 -18.84 -17.68 -8.69
C GLY A 106 -19.73 -17.62 -9.92
N SER A 107 -19.15 -17.62 -11.13
CA SER A 107 -19.88 -17.49 -12.41
C SER A 107 -20.30 -18.84 -13.02
N ARG A 108 -20.31 -19.93 -12.24
CA ARG A 108 -20.82 -21.23 -12.68
C ARG A 108 -22.18 -21.49 -12.04
N LYS A 109 -23.24 -21.03 -12.70
CA LYS A 109 -24.62 -21.43 -12.41
C LYS A 109 -25.30 -21.85 -13.71
#